data_AF-A0A1H8FTD2-F1
#
_entry.id   AF-A0A1H8FTD2-F1
#
_cell.length_a   1.000
_cell.length_b   1.000
_cell.length_c   1.000
_cell.angle_alpha   90.00
_cell.angle_beta   90.00
_cell.angle_gamma   90.00
#
_symmetry.space_group_name_H-M   'P 1'
#
loop_
_entity.id
_entity.type
_entity.pdbx_description
1 polymer ?
#
loop_
_entity_poly.entity_id
_entity_poly.type
_entity_poly.pdbx_seq_one_letter_code
_entity_poly.pdbx_strand_id
1 'polypeptide(L)'
;MKNGKIVLFLSVLIIVLAAVAAGYGLFSGGGTGKHMFTSVRGEQVELDGHGVYQYDSVSMAAQARGQDAVTLFVGIPLLAVSAALSLRGSFRGRLLLIGTLGYFLYTYMSYSFLSYNALFLIYVALMSLTLYAFILTMISFDYSRISGHFGPGLPVKVIGAYLLFIAFAVAMLWLGKIAGSLTSGAPPQGLEHYSTLVIQAMDLGILVPGSVLAGVMLIRRKSFGYLLASVVIVKAMTLLTSISAMLAAMIWAGVYVSPVEMILFPAFNIGMICCMVVILKNVRREEESP
;
A
#
# COMPACT_ATOMS: atom_id res chain seq x y z
N MET A 1 -11.59 13.96 17.66
CA MET A 1 -10.99 14.21 16.32
C MET A 1 -11.88 15.18 15.54
N LYS A 2 -11.32 16.24 14.95
CA LYS A 2 -12.05 17.11 14.01
C LYS A 2 -12.50 16.27 12.80
N ASN A 3 -13.74 16.42 12.35
CA ASN A 3 -14.37 15.62 11.28
C ASN A 3 -14.60 14.12 11.59
N GLY A 4 -14.56 13.71 12.86
CA GLY A 4 -14.61 12.29 13.24
C GLY A 4 -15.81 11.50 12.70
N LYS A 5 -17.02 12.09 12.71
CA LYS A 5 -18.23 11.44 12.17
C LYS A 5 -18.14 11.20 10.66
N ILE A 6 -17.59 12.16 9.91
CA ILE A 6 -17.44 12.05 8.45
C ILE A 6 -16.39 10.98 8.14
N VAL A 7 -15.24 11.02 8.79
CA VAL A 7 -14.18 10.02 8.59
C VAL A 7 -14.70 8.61 8.89
N LEU A 8 -15.46 8.43 9.97
CA LEU A 8 -16.09 7.14 10.28
C LEU A 8 -17.05 6.68 9.19
N PHE A 9 -17.94 7.56 8.73
CA PHE A 9 -18.88 7.24 7.66
C PHE A 9 -18.15 6.80 6.38
N LEU A 10 -17.11 7.54 6.00
CA LEU A 10 -16.25 7.16 4.87
C LEU A 10 -15.55 5.82 5.11
N SER A 11 -15.00 5.58 6.31
CA SER A 11 -14.38 4.29 6.65
C SER A 11 -15.35 3.12 6.52
N VAL A 12 -16.61 3.27 6.94
CA VAL A 12 -17.64 2.22 6.78
C VAL A 12 -17.94 1.97 5.30
N LEU A 13 -18.10 3.02 4.49
CA LEU A 13 -18.30 2.86 3.04
C LEU A 13 -17.10 2.17 2.37
N ILE A 14 -15.88 2.55 2.75
CA ILE A 14 -14.65 1.94 2.26
C ILE A 14 -14.61 0.45 2.61
N ILE A 15 -14.94 0.09 3.86
CA ILE A 15 -15.00 -1.32 4.30
C ILE A 15 -15.98 -2.13 3.44
N VAL A 16 -17.20 -1.61 3.24
CA VAL A 16 -18.23 -2.32 2.46
C VAL A 16 -17.80 -2.49 1.00
N LEU A 17 -17.38 -1.40 0.34
CA LEU A 17 -16.99 -1.44 -1.06
C LEU A 17 -15.71 -2.27 -1.28
N ALA A 18 -14.75 -2.20 -0.37
CA ALA A 18 -13.53 -3.00 -0.45
C ALA A 18 -13.83 -4.48 -0.24
N ALA A 19 -14.77 -4.83 0.64
CA ALA A 19 -15.19 -6.22 0.83
C ALA A 19 -15.85 -6.78 -0.43
N VAL A 20 -16.67 -5.97 -1.11
CA VAL A 20 -17.24 -6.34 -2.42
C VAL A 20 -16.15 -6.49 -3.47
N ALA A 21 -15.25 -5.51 -3.61
CA ALA A 21 -14.20 -5.52 -4.61
C ALA A 21 -13.22 -6.69 -4.42
N ALA A 22 -12.66 -6.84 -3.21
CA ALA A 22 -11.71 -7.90 -2.90
C ALA A 22 -12.37 -9.28 -2.81
N GLY A 23 -13.59 -9.38 -2.29
CA GLY A 23 -14.35 -10.63 -2.26
C GLY A 23 -14.69 -11.11 -3.67
N TYR A 24 -15.18 -10.23 -4.54
CA TYR A 24 -15.44 -10.58 -5.93
C TYR A 24 -14.14 -10.86 -6.71
N GLY A 25 -13.07 -10.09 -6.47
CA GLY A 25 -11.76 -10.35 -7.06
C GLY A 25 -11.19 -11.73 -6.71
N LEU A 26 -11.33 -12.14 -5.45
CA LEU A 26 -10.78 -13.41 -4.96
C LEU A 26 -11.64 -14.62 -5.36
N PHE A 27 -12.97 -14.49 -5.35
CA PHE A 27 -13.90 -15.61 -5.49
C PHE A 27 -14.65 -15.65 -6.83
N SER A 28 -14.51 -14.64 -7.69
CA SER A 28 -15.13 -14.69 -9.03
C SER A 28 -14.50 -15.81 -9.86
N GLY A 29 -15.38 -16.66 -10.41
CA GLY A 29 -15.01 -17.74 -11.33
C GLY A 29 -15.56 -17.51 -12.74
N GLY A 30 -15.56 -18.58 -13.55
CA GLY A 30 -15.95 -18.54 -14.95
C GLY A 30 -14.87 -17.94 -15.85
N GLY A 31 -15.16 -17.82 -17.14
CA GLY A 31 -14.22 -17.39 -18.17
C GLY A 31 -13.74 -18.54 -19.05
N THR A 32 -12.88 -18.23 -20.03
CA THR A 32 -12.41 -19.19 -21.05
C THR A 32 -11.24 -20.05 -20.60
N GLY A 33 -10.66 -19.75 -19.44
CA GLY A 33 -9.43 -20.39 -19.00
C GLY A 33 -8.18 -19.68 -19.51
N LYS A 34 -7.02 -20.13 -19.02
CA LYS A 34 -5.72 -19.58 -19.45
C LYS A 34 -5.52 -19.77 -20.95
N HIS A 35 -5.06 -18.73 -21.63
CA HIS A 35 -4.79 -18.79 -23.06
C HIS A 35 -3.72 -17.78 -23.46
N MET A 36 -3.05 -18.06 -24.59
CA MET A 36 -2.01 -17.19 -25.12
C MET A 36 -2.62 -16.01 -25.89
N PHE A 37 -2.05 -14.83 -25.66
CA PHE A 37 -2.39 -13.59 -26.34
C PHE A 37 -1.12 -12.93 -26.88
N THR A 38 -1.20 -12.37 -28.09
CA THR A 38 -0.09 -11.59 -28.67
C THR A 38 -0.34 -10.11 -28.40
N SER A 39 0.55 -9.47 -27.65
CA SER A 39 0.44 -8.05 -27.32
C SER A 39 0.61 -7.16 -28.56
N VAL A 40 0.21 -5.89 -28.43
CA VAL A 40 0.44 -4.87 -29.48
C VAL A 40 1.93 -4.65 -29.81
N ARG A 41 2.83 -5.17 -28.97
CA ARG A 41 4.29 -5.13 -29.16
C ARG A 41 4.85 -6.47 -29.68
N GLY A 42 3.99 -7.43 -30.02
CA GLY A 42 4.38 -8.75 -30.53
C GLY A 42 4.83 -9.76 -29.45
N GLU A 43 4.65 -9.44 -28.16
CA GLU A 43 5.01 -10.32 -27.06
C GLU A 43 3.92 -11.37 -26.82
N GLN A 44 4.32 -12.62 -26.59
CA GLN A 44 3.39 -13.68 -26.18
C GLN A 44 3.16 -13.60 -24.67
N VAL A 45 1.92 -13.33 -24.27
CA VAL A 45 1.50 -13.21 -22.87
C VAL A 45 0.43 -14.24 -22.59
N GLU A 46 0.59 -15.00 -21.50
CA GLU A 46 -0.45 -15.90 -21.01
C GLU A 46 -1.46 -15.10 -20.18
N LEU A 47 -2.71 -15.02 -20.65
CA LEU A 47 -3.81 -14.42 -19.91
C LEU A 47 -4.38 -15.41 -18.91
N ASP A 48 -4.84 -14.91 -17.77
CA ASP A 48 -5.41 -15.72 -16.72
C ASP A 48 -6.76 -16.33 -17.12
N GLY A 49 -7.62 -15.55 -17.79
CA GLY A 49 -8.88 -16.02 -18.35
C GLY A 49 -9.95 -16.42 -17.32
N HIS A 50 -9.78 -16.11 -16.03
CA HIS A 50 -10.74 -16.44 -14.99
C HIS A 50 -11.29 -15.22 -14.24
N GLY A 51 -12.61 -15.23 -14.01
CA GLY A 51 -13.29 -14.25 -13.16
C GLY A 51 -13.11 -12.80 -13.63
N VAL A 52 -12.98 -11.89 -12.66
CA VAL A 52 -12.84 -10.46 -12.94
C VAL A 52 -11.47 -10.07 -13.53
N TYR A 53 -10.45 -10.92 -13.32
CA TYR A 53 -9.08 -10.73 -13.81
C TYR A 53 -8.79 -11.47 -15.12
N GLN A 54 -9.84 -11.88 -15.84
CA GLN A 54 -9.70 -12.72 -17.03
C GLN A 54 -8.85 -12.12 -18.16
N TYR A 55 -8.76 -10.78 -18.24
CA TYR A 55 -7.97 -10.05 -19.24
C TYR A 55 -6.60 -9.61 -18.73
N ASP A 56 -6.30 -9.89 -17.46
CA ASP A 56 -4.97 -9.68 -16.90
C ASP A 56 -4.11 -10.91 -17.20
N SER A 57 -2.80 -10.70 -17.22
CA SER A 57 -1.83 -11.79 -17.35
C SER A 57 -1.90 -12.69 -16.12
N VAL A 58 -1.44 -13.94 -16.25
CA VAL A 58 -1.36 -14.87 -15.10
C VAL A 58 -0.58 -14.24 -13.93
N SER A 59 0.50 -13.51 -14.24
CA SER A 59 1.31 -12.77 -13.28
C SER A 59 0.50 -11.70 -12.53
N MET A 60 -0.18 -10.82 -13.25
CA MET A 60 -0.93 -9.72 -12.64
C MET A 60 -2.18 -10.21 -11.91
N ALA A 61 -2.91 -11.18 -12.48
CA ALA A 61 -4.09 -11.77 -11.86
C ALA A 61 -3.74 -12.49 -10.54
N ALA A 62 -2.61 -13.19 -10.49
CA ALA A 62 -2.12 -13.81 -9.26
C ALA A 62 -1.79 -12.75 -8.19
N GLN A 63 -1.10 -11.67 -8.58
CA GLN A 63 -0.81 -10.56 -7.67
C GLN A 63 -2.10 -9.87 -7.19
N ALA A 64 -3.07 -9.62 -8.07
CA ALA A 64 -4.34 -9.01 -7.72
C ALA A 64 -5.11 -9.86 -6.69
N ARG A 65 -5.18 -11.18 -6.88
CA ARG A 65 -5.78 -12.10 -5.89
C ARG A 65 -5.03 -12.13 -4.56
N GLY A 66 -3.70 -12.09 -4.58
CA GLY A 66 -2.88 -11.98 -3.37
C GLY A 66 -3.14 -10.68 -2.59
N GLN A 67 -3.28 -9.56 -3.31
CA GLN A 67 -3.65 -8.25 -2.77
C GLN A 67 -5.05 -8.25 -2.18
N ASP A 68 -6.03 -8.84 -2.88
CA ASP A 68 -7.41 -8.94 -2.43
C ASP A 68 -7.53 -9.75 -1.15
N ALA A 69 -6.83 -10.88 -1.05
CA ALA A 69 -6.80 -11.69 0.16
C ALA A 69 -6.31 -10.87 1.36
N VAL A 70 -5.20 -10.13 1.22
CA VAL A 70 -4.69 -9.29 2.30
C VAL A 70 -5.61 -8.11 2.59
N THR A 71 -6.22 -7.52 1.56
CA THR A 71 -7.21 -6.44 1.74
C THR A 71 -8.41 -6.94 2.57
N LEU A 72 -8.92 -8.13 2.28
CA LEU A 72 -10.07 -8.72 2.93
C LEU A 72 -9.78 -9.16 4.38
N PHE A 73 -8.66 -9.86 4.59
CA PHE A 73 -8.37 -10.51 5.88
C PHE A 73 -7.47 -9.70 6.81
N VAL A 74 -6.77 -8.67 6.31
CA VAL A 74 -5.87 -7.82 7.11
C VAL A 74 -6.27 -6.36 7.00
N GLY A 75 -6.42 -5.83 5.78
CA GLY A 75 -6.71 -4.43 5.52
C GLY A 75 -8.03 -3.97 6.14
N ILE A 76 -9.14 -4.67 5.84
CA ILE A 76 -10.47 -4.35 6.35
C ILE A 76 -10.53 -4.45 7.88
N PRO A 77 -10.08 -5.56 8.53
CA PRO A 77 -10.03 -5.63 9.99
C PRO A 77 -9.19 -4.51 10.61
N LEU A 78 -8.04 -4.18 10.03
CA LEU A 78 -7.19 -3.09 10.52
C LEU A 78 -7.89 -1.73 10.39
N LEU A 79 -8.60 -1.47 9.29
CA LEU A 79 -9.36 -0.24 9.10
C LEU A 79 -10.49 -0.12 10.11
N ALA A 80 -11.24 -1.21 10.35
CA ALA A 80 -12.33 -1.23 11.33
C ALA A 80 -11.81 -0.99 12.76
N VAL A 81 -10.78 -1.70 13.19
CA VAL A 81 -10.17 -1.57 14.53
C VAL A 81 -9.58 -0.18 14.72
N SER A 82 -8.81 0.31 13.74
CA SER A 82 -8.18 1.64 13.84
C SER A 82 -9.20 2.78 13.84
N ALA A 83 -10.28 2.68 13.05
CA ALA A 83 -11.39 3.63 13.09
C ALA A 83 -12.08 3.63 14.46
N ALA A 84 -12.38 2.45 15.02
CA ALA A 84 -12.99 2.33 16.34
C ALA A 84 -12.10 2.91 17.45
N LEU A 85 -10.79 2.63 17.43
CA LEU A 85 -9.84 3.21 18.39
C LEU A 85 -9.72 4.72 18.24
N SER A 86 -9.71 5.23 17.00
CA SER A 86 -9.67 6.66 16.70
C SER A 86 -10.88 7.40 17.27
N LEU A 87 -12.07 6.80 17.20
CA LEU A 87 -13.30 7.35 17.80
C LEU A 87 -13.24 7.43 19.32
N ARG A 88 -12.58 6.45 19.97
CA ARG A 88 -12.37 6.44 21.42
C ARG A 88 -11.33 7.46 21.90
N GLY A 89 -10.82 8.31 21.01
CA GLY A 89 -9.80 9.31 21.33
C GLY A 89 -8.37 8.82 21.15
N SER A 90 -8.16 7.54 20.80
CA SER A 90 -6.84 6.94 20.77
C SER A 90 -5.91 7.57 19.73
N PHE A 91 -4.83 8.19 20.19
CA PHE A 91 -3.79 8.71 19.31
C PHE A 91 -3.16 7.58 18.48
N ARG A 92 -2.89 6.42 19.10
CA ARG A 92 -2.41 5.22 18.39
C ARG A 92 -3.41 4.76 17.33
N GLY A 93 -4.70 4.72 17.69
CA GLY A 93 -5.78 4.42 16.76
C GLY A 93 -5.81 5.36 15.56
N ARG A 94 -5.62 6.66 15.79
CA ARG A 94 -5.56 7.68 14.72
C ARG A 94 -4.36 7.50 13.80
N LEU A 95 -3.18 7.17 14.32
CA LEU A 95 -1.98 6.87 13.52
C LEU A 95 -2.19 5.62 12.64
N LEU A 96 -2.76 4.57 13.23
CA LEU A 96 -3.12 3.35 12.50
C LEU A 96 -4.15 3.64 11.40
N LEU A 97 -5.17 4.45 11.71
CA LEU A 97 -6.25 4.78 10.78
C LEU A 97 -5.70 5.48 9.54
N ILE A 98 -4.92 6.55 9.73
CA ILE A 98 -4.40 7.32 8.59
C ILE A 98 -3.44 6.51 7.73
N GLY A 99 -2.60 5.68 8.34
CA GLY A 99 -1.70 4.79 7.60
C GLY A 99 -2.45 3.71 6.82
N THR A 100 -3.51 3.15 7.41
CA THR A 100 -4.39 2.17 6.76
C THR A 100 -5.14 2.80 5.60
N LEU A 101 -5.70 4.00 5.77
CA LEU A 101 -6.28 4.77 4.66
C LEU A 101 -5.27 5.01 3.53
N GLY A 102 -3.99 5.23 3.85
CA GLY A 102 -2.92 5.32 2.86
C GLY A 102 -2.68 4.03 2.07
N TYR A 103 -2.83 2.85 2.72
CA TYR A 103 -2.77 1.55 2.04
C TYR A 103 -3.96 1.35 1.09
N PHE A 104 -5.18 1.62 1.53
CA PHE A 104 -6.37 1.54 0.69
C PHE A 104 -6.30 2.52 -0.49
N LEU A 105 -5.86 3.76 -0.23
CA LEU A 105 -5.67 4.76 -1.28
C LEU A 105 -4.67 4.27 -2.34
N TYR A 106 -3.52 3.74 -1.92
CA TYR A 106 -2.55 3.20 -2.87
C TYR A 106 -3.13 2.03 -3.67
N THR A 107 -3.81 1.09 -3.00
CA THR A 107 -4.39 -0.11 -3.63
C THR A 107 -5.45 0.24 -4.67
N TYR A 108 -6.41 1.10 -4.33
CA TYR A 108 -7.52 1.40 -5.25
C TYR A 108 -7.16 2.47 -6.28
N MET A 109 -6.16 3.30 -6.02
CA MET A 109 -5.53 4.11 -7.05
C MET A 109 -4.83 3.22 -8.09
N SER A 110 -4.07 2.21 -7.66
CA SER A 110 -3.41 1.30 -8.62
C SER A 110 -4.43 0.52 -9.44
N TYR A 111 -5.47 -0.06 -8.83
CA TYR A 111 -6.53 -0.78 -9.57
C TYR A 111 -7.26 0.12 -10.57
N SER A 112 -7.54 1.37 -10.21
CA SER A 112 -8.20 2.33 -11.11
C SER A 112 -7.38 2.66 -12.36
N PHE A 113 -6.05 2.48 -12.31
CA PHE A 113 -5.14 2.75 -13.42
C PHE A 113 -4.58 1.48 -14.08
N LEU A 114 -4.69 0.31 -13.46
CA LEU A 114 -4.17 -0.97 -13.97
C LEU A 114 -5.20 -1.74 -14.79
N SER A 115 -6.44 -1.81 -14.33
CA SER A 115 -7.41 -2.77 -14.87
C SER A 115 -8.77 -2.11 -15.14
N TYR A 116 -9.30 -2.34 -16.33
CA TYR A 116 -10.67 -2.02 -16.68
C TYR A 116 -11.51 -3.31 -16.73
N ASN A 117 -12.46 -3.42 -15.81
CA ASN A 117 -13.36 -4.57 -15.70
C ASN A 117 -14.69 -4.12 -15.07
N ALA A 118 -15.58 -5.08 -14.77
CA ALA A 118 -16.90 -4.80 -14.19
C ALA A 118 -16.87 -4.03 -12.86
N LEU A 119 -15.76 -4.06 -12.12
CA LEU A 119 -15.59 -3.37 -10.84
C LEU A 119 -14.95 -1.98 -10.98
N PHE A 120 -14.66 -1.49 -12.19
CA PHE A 120 -13.94 -0.24 -12.42
C PHE A 120 -14.51 0.96 -11.63
N LEU A 121 -15.84 1.16 -11.65
CA LEU A 121 -16.46 2.25 -10.90
C LEU A 121 -16.35 2.08 -9.37
N ILE A 122 -16.27 0.85 -8.88
CA ILE A 122 -16.04 0.57 -7.46
C ILE A 122 -14.60 0.93 -7.09
N TYR A 123 -13.62 0.62 -7.95
CA TYR A 123 -12.23 1.03 -7.73
C TYR A 123 -12.09 2.56 -7.68
N VAL A 124 -12.73 3.28 -8.61
CA VAL A 124 -12.74 4.75 -8.65
C VAL A 124 -13.42 5.34 -7.41
N ALA A 125 -14.56 4.78 -6.99
CA ALA A 125 -15.25 5.19 -5.77
C ALA A 125 -14.37 4.98 -4.53
N LEU A 126 -13.73 3.81 -4.41
CA LEU A 126 -12.80 3.50 -3.33
C LEU A 126 -11.60 4.44 -3.32
N MET A 127 -10.98 4.70 -4.47
CA MET A 127 -9.90 5.67 -4.61
C MET A 127 -10.33 7.06 -4.10
N SER A 128 -11.50 7.54 -4.53
CA SER A 128 -12.02 8.85 -4.11
C SER A 128 -12.32 8.91 -2.61
N LEU A 129 -13.07 7.93 -2.09
CA LEU A 129 -13.44 7.86 -0.67
C LEU A 129 -12.21 7.79 0.23
N THR A 130 -11.23 6.96 -0.14
CA THR A 130 -9.99 6.79 0.63
C THR A 130 -9.11 8.04 0.57
N LEU A 131 -9.05 8.73 -0.58
CA LEU A 131 -8.33 10.00 -0.73
C LEU A 131 -8.90 11.06 0.21
N TYR A 132 -10.21 11.30 0.17
CA TYR A 132 -10.83 12.32 1.01
C TYR A 132 -10.86 11.94 2.49
N ALA A 133 -11.04 10.65 2.82
CA ALA A 133 -10.89 10.18 4.20
C ALA A 133 -9.46 10.40 4.72
N PHE A 134 -8.44 10.13 3.90
CA PHE A 134 -7.04 10.35 4.22
C PHE A 134 -6.76 11.84 4.45
N ILE A 135 -7.19 12.72 3.53
CA ILE A 135 -7.02 14.18 3.65
C ILE A 135 -7.71 14.70 4.92
N LEU A 136 -8.98 14.34 5.15
CA LEU A 136 -9.74 14.78 6.33
C LEU A 136 -9.10 14.29 7.63
N THR A 137 -8.55 13.08 7.64
CA THR A 137 -7.81 12.55 8.79
C THR A 137 -6.50 13.29 8.98
N MET A 138 -5.74 13.56 7.91
CA MET A 138 -4.47 14.28 7.97
C MET A 138 -4.63 15.69 8.56
N ILE A 139 -5.59 16.47 8.06
CA ILE A 139 -5.85 17.84 8.55
C ILE A 139 -6.52 17.88 9.93
N SER A 140 -6.93 16.73 10.49
CA SER A 140 -7.50 16.66 11.83
C SER A 140 -6.45 16.65 12.95
N PHE A 141 -5.17 16.46 12.61
CA PHE A 141 -4.08 16.48 13.58
C PHE A 141 -3.65 17.91 13.92
N ASP A 142 -3.40 18.17 15.19
CA ASP A 142 -2.71 19.39 15.63
C ASP A 142 -1.20 19.16 15.48
N TYR A 143 -0.64 19.57 14.34
CA TYR A 143 0.76 19.39 14.00
C TYR A 143 1.74 19.96 15.01
N SER A 144 1.36 21.00 15.76
CA SER A 144 2.22 21.63 16.75
C SER A 144 2.49 20.70 17.95
N ARG A 145 1.53 19.83 18.29
CA ARG A 145 1.55 18.96 19.47
C ARG A 145 1.94 17.51 19.19
N ILE A 146 2.04 17.10 17.93
CA ILE A 146 2.30 15.69 17.55
C ILE A 146 3.56 15.14 18.22
N SER A 147 4.67 15.87 18.18
CA SER A 147 5.94 15.42 18.76
C SER A 147 5.84 15.17 20.27
N GLY A 148 4.99 15.93 20.99
CA GLY A 148 4.76 15.77 22.43
C GLY A 148 4.07 14.46 22.83
N HIS A 149 3.39 13.80 21.88
CA HIS A 149 2.75 12.50 22.12
C HIS A 149 3.76 11.34 22.11
N PHE A 150 5.01 11.58 21.72
CA PHE A 150 6.06 10.57 21.68
C PHE A 150 7.04 10.73 22.85
N GLY A 151 7.48 9.61 23.40
CA GLY A 151 8.52 9.56 24.43
C GLY A 151 9.87 10.05 23.89
N PRO A 152 10.72 10.64 24.76
CA PRO A 152 12.05 11.10 24.36
C PRO A 152 12.97 9.96 23.89
N GLY A 153 12.70 8.73 24.34
CA GLY A 153 13.42 7.51 23.98
C GLY A 153 13.10 6.94 22.59
N LEU A 154 12.19 7.54 21.81
CA LEU A 154 11.93 7.07 20.45
C LEU A 154 13.21 7.14 19.61
N PRO A 155 13.68 6.03 19.00
CA PRO A 155 14.90 5.99 18.22
C PRO A 155 14.70 6.60 16.83
N VAL A 156 14.42 7.90 16.77
CA VAL A 156 14.08 8.66 15.56
C VAL A 156 15.11 8.52 14.44
N LYS A 157 16.40 8.41 14.81
CA LYS A 157 17.49 8.23 13.84
C LYS A 157 17.45 6.88 13.16
N VAL A 158 17.19 5.81 13.93
CA VAL A 158 17.13 4.43 13.41
C VAL A 158 15.91 4.28 12.50
N ILE A 159 14.74 4.72 12.97
CA ILE A 159 13.49 4.65 12.19
C ILE A 159 13.62 5.49 10.91
N GLY A 160 14.13 6.73 11.03
CA GLY A 160 14.29 7.59 9.87
C GLY A 160 15.33 7.06 8.88
N ALA A 161 16.44 6.50 9.35
CA ALA A 161 17.43 5.86 8.48
C ALA A 161 16.85 4.65 7.76
N TYR A 162 16.02 3.86 8.44
CA TYR A 162 15.34 2.72 7.82
C TYR A 162 14.36 3.17 6.72
N LEU A 163 13.59 4.24 6.93
CA LEU A 163 12.72 4.81 5.90
C LEU A 163 13.50 5.32 4.68
N LEU A 164 14.67 5.93 4.91
CA LEU A 164 15.55 6.37 3.82
C LEU A 164 16.15 5.19 3.06
N PHE A 165 16.57 4.14 3.77
CA PHE A 165 17.07 2.91 3.18
C PHE A 165 16.02 2.25 2.29
N ILE A 166 14.78 2.10 2.77
CA ILE A 166 13.69 1.52 1.98
C ILE A 166 13.39 2.39 0.75
N ALA A 167 13.34 3.72 0.91
CA ALA A 167 13.13 4.63 -0.21
C ALA A 167 14.22 4.47 -1.28
N PHE A 168 15.49 4.39 -0.86
CA PHE A 168 16.62 4.18 -1.76
C PHE A 168 16.55 2.81 -2.45
N ALA A 169 16.30 1.73 -1.70
CA ALA A 169 16.22 0.38 -2.24
C ALA A 169 15.11 0.24 -3.30
N VAL A 170 13.90 0.76 -3.00
CA VAL A 170 12.77 0.76 -3.93
C VAL A 170 13.05 1.62 -5.16
N ALA A 171 13.65 2.80 -4.97
CA ALA A 171 14.03 3.66 -6.09
C ALA A 171 15.04 2.98 -7.02
N MET A 172 16.08 2.34 -6.48
CA MET A 172 17.07 1.61 -7.27
C MET A 172 16.46 0.42 -8.00
N LEU A 173 15.55 -0.32 -7.35
CA LEU A 173 14.86 -1.45 -7.96
C LEU A 173 14.02 -1.01 -9.17
N TRP A 174 13.24 0.07 -9.04
CA TRP A 174 12.41 0.56 -10.15
C TRP A 174 13.21 1.27 -11.24
N LEU A 175 14.23 2.06 -10.88
CA LEU A 175 15.11 2.68 -11.86
C LEU A 175 15.90 1.62 -12.64
N GLY A 176 16.37 0.54 -11.97
CA GLY A 176 17.03 -0.58 -12.62
C GLY A 176 16.13 -1.29 -13.63
N LYS A 177 14.85 -1.51 -13.28
CA LYS A 177 13.84 -2.11 -14.19
C LYS A 177 13.61 -1.25 -15.45
N ILE A 178 13.66 0.07 -15.32
CA ILE A 178 13.40 1.01 -16.43
C ILE A 178 14.66 1.29 -17.25
N ALA A 179 15.84 1.33 -16.63
CA ALA A 179 17.10 1.75 -17.26
C ALA A 179 17.43 0.99 -18.55
N GLY A 180 17.21 -0.34 -18.58
CA GLY A 180 17.47 -1.15 -19.78
C GLY A 180 16.60 -0.77 -20.98
N SER A 181 15.37 -0.30 -20.75
CA SER A 181 14.47 0.15 -21.83
C SER A 181 14.92 1.48 -22.46
N LEU A 182 15.56 2.35 -21.67
CA LEU A 182 16.03 3.66 -22.14
C LEU A 182 17.20 3.55 -23.12
N THR A 183 18.03 2.51 -22.99
CA THR A 183 19.20 2.31 -23.85
C THR A 183 18.89 1.43 -25.06
N SER A 184 18.02 0.42 -24.90
CA SER A 184 17.70 -0.54 -25.96
C SER A 184 16.56 -0.10 -26.88
N GLY A 185 15.71 0.84 -26.44
CA GLY A 185 14.46 1.20 -27.13
C GLY A 185 13.38 0.12 -27.07
N ALA A 186 13.66 -1.03 -26.44
CA ALA A 186 12.70 -2.09 -26.20
C ALA A 186 11.83 -1.78 -24.97
N PRO A 187 10.59 -2.28 -24.89
CA PRO A 187 9.77 -2.12 -23.69
C PRO A 187 10.47 -2.74 -22.46
N PRO A 188 10.27 -2.18 -21.25
CA PRO A 188 10.85 -2.72 -20.04
C PRO A 188 10.31 -4.13 -19.75
N GLN A 189 11.15 -4.98 -19.16
CA GLN A 189 10.78 -6.35 -18.80
C GLN A 189 9.56 -6.36 -17.85
N GLY A 190 8.61 -7.25 -18.11
CA GLY A 190 7.39 -7.36 -17.31
C GLY A 190 6.41 -6.20 -17.53
N LEU A 191 6.51 -5.48 -18.65
CA LEU A 191 5.42 -4.64 -19.15
C LEU A 191 4.26 -5.49 -19.69
N GLU A 192 4.58 -6.66 -20.28
CA GLU A 192 3.61 -7.62 -20.83
C GLU A 192 2.69 -6.93 -21.85
N HIS A 193 1.37 -7.12 -21.76
CA HIS A 193 0.39 -6.46 -22.64
C HIS A 193 -0.10 -5.10 -22.13
N TYR A 194 0.42 -4.61 -21.00
CA TYR A 194 -0.02 -3.34 -20.42
C TYR A 194 0.58 -2.11 -21.14
N SER A 195 -0.09 -0.98 -20.98
CA SER A 195 0.30 0.28 -21.62
C SER A 195 1.47 0.97 -20.91
N THR A 196 1.60 0.81 -19.60
CA THR A 196 2.61 1.49 -18.77
C THR A 196 2.90 0.75 -17.45
N LEU A 197 3.91 1.23 -16.74
CA LEU A 197 4.36 0.74 -15.43
C LEU A 197 3.73 1.55 -14.28
N VAL A 198 2.44 1.35 -14.02
CA VAL A 198 1.66 2.12 -13.03
C VAL A 198 2.26 2.06 -11.62
N ILE A 199 2.63 0.86 -11.16
CA ILE A 199 3.21 0.65 -9.82
C ILE A 199 4.53 1.42 -9.67
N GLN A 200 5.39 1.38 -10.68
CA GLN A 200 6.67 2.08 -10.67
C GLN A 200 6.47 3.61 -10.66
N ALA A 201 5.51 4.11 -11.44
CA ALA A 201 5.16 5.53 -11.45
C ALA A 201 4.65 6.01 -10.08
N MET A 202 3.75 5.23 -9.45
CA MET A 202 3.24 5.54 -8.12
C MET A 202 4.33 5.47 -7.04
N ASP A 203 5.22 4.49 -7.13
CA ASP A 203 6.29 4.33 -6.15
C ASP A 203 7.34 5.44 -6.26
N LEU A 204 7.81 5.73 -7.47
CA LEU A 204 8.78 6.79 -7.70
C LEU A 204 8.19 8.19 -7.50
N GLY A 205 6.92 8.40 -7.84
CA GLY A 205 6.25 9.70 -7.75
C GLY A 205 5.70 10.02 -6.37
N ILE A 206 5.31 9.02 -5.56
CA ILE A 206 4.59 9.23 -4.30
C ILE A 206 5.28 8.52 -3.13
N LEU A 207 5.52 7.20 -3.24
CA LEU A 207 6.02 6.39 -2.11
C LEU A 207 7.43 6.81 -1.71
N VAL A 208 8.37 6.82 -2.66
CA VAL A 208 9.78 7.12 -2.43
C VAL A 208 9.95 8.55 -1.90
N PRO A 209 9.41 9.60 -2.54
CA PRO A 209 9.50 10.97 -2.00
C PRO A 209 8.86 11.10 -0.62
N GLY A 210 7.69 10.47 -0.40
CA GLY A 210 7.02 10.47 0.90
C GLY A 210 7.86 9.82 2.00
N SER A 211 8.51 8.70 1.71
CA SER A 211 9.40 8.00 2.64
C SER A 211 10.67 8.80 2.92
N VAL A 212 11.24 9.48 1.91
CA VAL A 212 12.39 10.38 2.11
C VAL A 212 12.03 11.55 3.02
N LEU A 213 10.91 12.23 2.74
CA LEU A 213 10.43 13.33 3.57
C LEU A 213 10.15 12.86 5.01
N ALA A 214 9.50 11.70 5.18
CA ALA A 214 9.24 11.11 6.48
C ALA A 214 10.55 10.86 7.25
N GLY A 215 11.51 10.20 6.62
CA GLY A 215 12.81 9.86 7.21
C GLY A 215 13.61 11.09 7.61
N VAL A 216 13.80 12.06 6.69
CA VAL A 216 14.56 13.29 6.96
C VAL A 216 13.91 14.12 8.06
N MET A 217 12.59 14.32 8.00
CA MET A 217 11.88 15.14 8.99
C MET A 217 11.85 14.49 10.37
N LEU A 218 11.74 13.15 10.44
CA LEU A 218 11.80 12.41 11.70
C LEU A 218 13.19 12.51 12.34
N ILE A 219 14.26 12.31 11.56
CA ILE A 219 15.66 12.47 12.04
C ILE A 219 15.89 13.87 12.60
N ARG A 220 15.32 14.89 11.94
CA ARG A 220 15.36 16.30 12.36
C ARG A 220 14.37 16.63 13.49
N ARG A 221 13.66 15.63 14.04
CA ARG A 221 12.65 15.77 15.10
C ARG A 221 11.57 16.82 14.80
N LYS A 222 11.23 17.04 13.52
CA LYS A 222 10.12 17.94 13.14
C LYS A 222 8.78 17.24 13.41
N SER A 223 7.81 17.95 13.97
CA SER A 223 6.53 17.35 14.40
C SER A 223 5.79 16.61 13.29
N PHE A 224 5.80 17.15 12.07
CA PHE A 224 5.21 16.49 10.90
C PHE A 224 5.92 15.18 10.51
N GLY A 225 7.22 15.06 10.80
CA GLY A 225 8.00 13.85 10.54
C GLY A 225 7.53 12.64 11.36
N TYR A 226 7.09 12.85 12.60
CA TYR A 226 6.51 11.79 13.43
C TYR A 226 5.20 11.24 12.84
N LEU A 227 4.34 12.13 12.34
CA LEU A 227 3.10 11.74 11.69
C LEU A 227 3.37 11.03 10.37
N LEU A 228 4.17 11.64 9.49
CA LEU A 228 4.43 11.10 8.16
C LEU A 228 5.17 9.75 8.23
N ALA A 229 6.12 9.59 9.17
CA ALA A 229 6.76 8.29 9.42
C ALA A 229 5.74 7.23 9.85
N SER A 230 4.84 7.56 10.77
CA SER A 230 3.78 6.62 11.20
C SER A 230 2.88 6.21 10.04
N VAL A 231 2.49 7.17 9.19
CA VAL A 231 1.69 6.92 7.98
C VAL A 231 2.44 5.97 7.03
N VAL A 232 3.68 6.30 6.68
CA VAL A 232 4.50 5.52 5.74
C VAL A 232 4.75 4.12 6.29
N ILE A 233 5.03 3.96 7.58
CA ILE A 233 5.31 2.65 8.19
C ILE A 233 4.08 1.75 8.16
N VAL A 234 2.91 2.26 8.58
CA VAL A 234 1.67 1.46 8.57
C VAL A 234 1.26 1.10 7.14
N LYS A 235 1.35 2.04 6.21
CA LYS A 235 1.13 1.76 4.77
C LYS A 235 2.13 0.71 4.27
N ALA A 236 3.42 0.87 4.55
CA ALA A 236 4.45 0.00 4.05
C ALA A 236 4.33 -1.41 4.62
N MET A 237 4.06 -1.59 5.92
CA MET A 237 3.88 -2.94 6.49
C MET A 237 2.66 -3.67 5.88
N THR A 238 1.55 -2.96 5.64
CA THR A 238 0.34 -3.57 5.06
C THR A 238 0.55 -3.88 3.58
N LEU A 239 1.20 -2.99 2.84
CA LEU A 239 1.56 -3.20 1.45
C LEU A 239 2.59 -4.33 1.29
N LEU A 240 3.65 -4.38 2.11
CA LEU A 240 4.66 -5.45 2.06
C LEU A 240 4.08 -6.81 2.47
N THR A 241 3.09 -6.82 3.36
CA THR A 241 2.30 -8.02 3.65
C THR A 241 1.51 -8.46 2.41
N SER A 242 0.91 -7.52 1.69
CA SER A 242 0.22 -7.78 0.42
C SER A 242 1.18 -8.29 -0.64
N ILE A 243 2.35 -7.67 -0.80
CA ILE A 243 3.41 -8.14 -1.71
C ILE A 243 3.85 -9.56 -1.34
N SER A 244 4.02 -9.87 -0.06
CA SER A 244 4.39 -11.23 0.35
C SER A 244 3.32 -12.26 -0.08
N ALA A 245 2.03 -11.91 0.03
CA ALA A 245 0.93 -12.75 -0.46
C ALA A 245 0.87 -12.81 -1.99
N MET A 246 1.16 -11.71 -2.69
CA MET A 246 1.28 -11.67 -4.15
C MET A 246 2.35 -12.62 -4.66
N LEU A 247 3.56 -12.61 -4.06
CA LEU A 247 4.65 -13.50 -4.46
C LEU A 247 4.27 -14.96 -4.23
N ALA A 248 3.62 -15.28 -3.11
CA ALA A 248 3.12 -16.63 -2.86
C ALA A 248 2.07 -17.06 -3.90
N ALA A 249 1.14 -16.18 -4.26
CA ALA A 249 0.14 -16.44 -5.29
C ALA A 249 0.77 -16.63 -6.67
N MET A 250 1.79 -15.84 -7.02
CA MET A 250 2.56 -16.00 -8.26
C MET A 250 3.25 -17.36 -8.32
N ILE A 251 3.92 -17.78 -7.24
CA ILE A 251 4.56 -19.10 -7.16
C ILE A 251 3.53 -20.23 -7.34
N TRP A 252 2.38 -20.13 -6.67
CA TRP A 252 1.29 -21.10 -6.83
C TRP A 252 0.70 -21.12 -8.25
N ALA A 253 0.70 -19.98 -8.93
CA ALA A 253 0.25 -19.87 -10.32
C ALA A 253 1.30 -20.36 -11.34
N GLY A 254 2.48 -20.78 -10.89
CA GLY A 254 3.60 -21.23 -11.74
C GLY A 254 4.42 -20.09 -12.34
N VAL A 255 4.25 -18.85 -11.84
CA VAL A 255 4.97 -17.67 -12.32
C VAL A 255 6.32 -17.60 -11.63
N TYR A 256 7.38 -17.38 -12.42
CA TYR A 256 8.72 -17.20 -11.89
C TYR A 256 8.79 -15.93 -11.03
N VAL A 257 9.31 -16.07 -9.82
CA VAL A 257 9.58 -14.97 -8.89
C VAL A 257 11.07 -14.97 -8.57
N SER A 258 11.68 -13.79 -8.60
CA SER A 258 13.10 -13.64 -8.28
C SER A 258 13.37 -14.05 -6.81
N PRO A 259 14.37 -14.92 -6.55
CA PRO A 259 14.76 -15.25 -5.18
C PRO A 259 15.13 -14.03 -4.34
N VAL A 260 15.65 -12.97 -4.99
CA VAL A 260 15.98 -11.70 -4.33
C VAL A 260 14.72 -11.05 -3.77
N GLU A 261 13.65 -10.95 -4.57
CA GLU A 261 12.36 -10.35 -4.15
C GLU A 261 11.70 -11.17 -3.03
N MET A 262 11.79 -12.50 -3.13
CA MET A 262 11.25 -13.43 -2.15
C MET A 262 11.87 -13.29 -0.76
N ILE A 263 13.13 -12.85 -0.68
CA ILE A 263 13.82 -12.63 0.60
C ILE A 263 13.67 -11.17 1.03
N LEU A 264 13.85 -10.23 0.10
CA LEU A 264 13.96 -8.81 0.39
C LEU A 264 12.64 -8.21 0.87
N PHE A 265 11.50 -8.52 0.23
CA PHE A 265 10.22 -7.94 0.63
C PHE A 265 9.73 -8.42 2.00
N PRO A 266 9.80 -9.72 2.36
CA PRO A 266 9.50 -10.15 3.72
C PRO A 266 10.47 -9.56 4.77
N ALA A 267 11.77 -9.46 4.45
CA ALA A 267 12.73 -8.83 5.36
C ALA A 267 12.41 -7.34 5.60
N PHE A 268 12.02 -6.62 4.54
CA PHE A 268 11.55 -5.24 4.65
C PHE A 268 10.27 -5.15 5.48
N ASN A 269 9.37 -6.12 5.34
CA ASN A 269 8.14 -6.15 6.11
C ASN A 269 8.41 -6.30 7.61
N ILE A 270 9.31 -7.22 7.99
CA ILE A 270 9.71 -7.43 9.38
C ILE A 270 10.27 -6.14 9.98
N GLY A 271 11.15 -5.44 9.26
CA GLY A 271 11.70 -4.16 9.74
C GLY A 271 10.64 -3.07 9.89
N MET A 272 9.65 -3.00 8.98
CA MET A 272 8.51 -2.08 9.10
C MET A 272 7.62 -2.41 10.30
N ILE A 273 7.33 -3.70 10.53
CA ILE A 273 6.58 -4.17 11.71
C ILE A 273 7.33 -3.81 13.00
N CYS A 274 8.65 -4.05 13.06
CA CYS A 274 9.48 -3.66 14.19
C CYS A 274 9.44 -2.15 14.44
N CYS A 275 9.59 -1.33 13.39
CA CYS A 275 9.48 0.13 13.50
C CYS A 275 8.10 0.53 14.03
N MET A 276 7.02 -0.11 13.56
CA MET A 276 5.67 0.18 14.01
C MET A 276 5.48 -0.14 15.50
N VAL A 277 5.93 -1.32 15.94
CA VAL A 277 5.87 -1.71 17.35
C VAL A 277 6.63 -0.72 18.23
N VAL A 278 7.82 -0.28 17.79
CA VAL A 278 8.61 0.72 18.51
C VAL A 278 7.89 2.06 18.58
N ILE A 279 7.31 2.55 17.48
CA ILE A 279 6.51 3.78 17.45
C ILE A 279 5.35 3.69 18.43
N LEU A 280 4.54 2.64 18.33
CA LEU A 280 3.35 2.48 19.17
C LEU A 280 3.71 2.37 20.66
N LYS A 281 4.76 1.65 21.02
CA LYS A 281 5.24 1.54 22.41
C LYS A 281 5.71 2.89 22.97
N ASN A 282 6.25 3.77 22.12
CA ASN A 282 6.74 5.09 22.52
C ASN A 282 5.67 6.20 22.44
N VAL A 283 4.45 5.91 21.99
CA VAL A 283 3.33 6.84 22.17
C VAL A 283 2.95 6.86 23.65
N ARG A 284 3.02 8.04 24.27
CA ARG A 284 2.66 8.27 25.69
C ARG A 284 1.21 7.85 25.93
N ARG A 285 0.92 7.39 27.15
CA ARG A 285 -0.47 7.10 27.53
C ARG A 285 -1.26 8.40 27.59
N GLU A 286 -2.57 8.32 27.33
CA GLU A 286 -3.46 9.50 27.30
C GLU A 286 -3.44 10.30 28.61
N GLU A 287 -3.19 9.63 29.74
CA GLU A 287 -3.05 10.24 31.08
C GLU A 287 -1.76 11.06 31.27
N GLU A 288 -0.76 10.90 30.38
CA GLU A 288 0.57 11.55 30.46
C GLU A 288 0.78 12.59 29.34
N SER A 289 -0.26 12.87 28.56
CA SER A 289 -0.22 13.84 27.46
C SER A 289 -0.60 15.24 27.98
N PRO A 290 0.23 16.28 27.75
CA PRO A 290 -0.02 17.62 28.26
C PRO A 290 -1.21 18.34 27.59
#